data_AF-A0A8B9A5H4-F1
#
_entry.id   AF-A0A8B9A5H4-F1
#
_cell.length_a   1.000
_cell.length_b   1.000
_cell.length_c   1.000
_cell.angle_alpha   90.00
_cell.angle_beta   90.00
_cell.angle_gamma   90.00
#
_symmetry.space_group_name_H-M   'P 1'
#
loop_
_entity.id
_entity.type
_entity.pdbx_description
1 polymer ?
#
loop_
_entity_poly.entity_id
_entity_poly.type
_entity_poly.pdbx_seq_one_letter_code
_entity_poly.pdbx_strand_id
1 'polypeptide(L)'
;MTQKDAEAELLLRFPYGGVMLRPGFIHGTRQVGSMKIPLGVIGSPLEMVLQHVKPLSGIPLVGPLFTPPVNVTSVAKVAVRAATDPVFPPGIVDVYGIFGYSEQQ
;
A
#
# COMPACT_ATOMS: atom_id res chain seq x y z
N MET A 1 2.06 15.48 -14.46
CA MET A 1 2.87 14.29 -14.14
C MET A 1 2.07 13.44 -13.18
N THR A 2 1.70 12.22 -13.57
CA THR A 2 0.99 11.28 -12.69
C THR A 2 1.98 10.40 -11.92
N GLN A 3 1.51 9.64 -10.92
CA GLN A 3 2.33 8.65 -10.21
C GLN A 3 2.95 7.65 -11.19
N LYS A 4 2.17 7.13 -12.15
CA LYS A 4 2.65 6.12 -13.09
C LYS A 4 3.70 6.67 -14.05
N ASP A 5 3.57 7.93 -14.45
CA ASP A 5 4.58 8.58 -15.29
C ASP A 5 5.90 8.75 -14.52
N ALA A 6 5.81 9.11 -13.23
CA ALA A 6 6.97 9.22 -12.35
C ALA A 6 7.66 7.86 -12.11
N GLU A 7 6.90 6.80 -11.89
CA GLU A 7 7.43 5.44 -11.76
C GLU A 7 8.13 4.99 -13.03
N ALA A 8 7.52 5.21 -14.20
CA ALA A 8 8.11 4.87 -15.48
C ALA A 8 9.43 5.62 -15.71
N GLU A 9 9.46 6.91 -15.39
CA GLU A 9 10.67 7.73 -15.51
C GLU A 9 11.77 7.27 -14.55
N LEU A 10 11.43 6.92 -13.30
CA LEU A 10 12.38 6.39 -12.33
C LEU A 10 12.94 5.03 -12.76
N LEU A 11 12.13 4.13 -13.32
CA LEU A 11 12.61 2.86 -13.85
C LEU A 11 13.52 3.05 -15.06
N LEU A 12 13.25 4.05 -15.90
CA LEU A 12 14.11 4.40 -17.04
C LEU A 12 15.46 4.96 -16.59
N ARG A 13 15.47 5.85 -15.58
CA ARG A 13 16.69 6.51 -15.10
C ARG A 13 17.49 5.64 -14.13
N PHE A 14 16.83 4.78 -13.35
CA PHE A 14 17.40 3.97 -12.28
C PHE A 14 16.88 2.53 -12.33
N PRO A 15 17.17 1.75 -13.39
CA PRO A 15 16.58 0.43 -13.61
C PRO A 15 16.86 -0.59 -12.49
N TYR A 16 17.95 -0.41 -11.73
CA TYR A 16 18.34 -1.25 -10.60
C TYR A 16 18.55 -0.46 -9.30
N GLY A 17 18.18 0.82 -9.30
CA GLY A 17 18.59 1.76 -8.25
C GLY A 17 17.67 1.82 -7.04
N GLY A 18 16.59 1.04 -7.00
CA GLY A 18 15.69 1.07 -5.86
C GLY A 18 14.46 0.17 -5.96
N VAL A 19 13.61 0.34 -4.95
CA VAL A 19 12.37 -0.42 -4.75
C VAL A 19 11.20 0.54 -4.71
N MET A 20 10.15 0.22 -5.47
CA MET A 20 8.90 0.99 -5.51
C MET A 20 7.81 0.20 -4.80
N LEU A 21 7.31 0.72 -3.68
CA LEU A 21 6.20 0.12 -2.95
C LEU A 21 4.89 0.55 -3.59
N ARG A 22 4.06 -0.42 -3.97
CA ARG A 22 2.69 -0.22 -4.46
C ARG A 22 1.69 -0.83 -3.48
N PRO A 23 1.53 -0.22 -2.29
CA PRO A 23 0.55 -0.69 -1.33
C PRO A 23 -0.86 -0.44 -1.86
N GLY A 24 -1.79 -1.26 -1.37
CA GLY A 24 -3.22 -1.00 -1.45
C GLY A 24 -3.62 0.02 -0.40
N PHE A 25 -4.83 -0.11 0.13
CA PHE A 25 -5.23 0.74 1.24
C PHE A 25 -4.37 0.47 2.49
N ILE A 26 -3.71 1.49 3.04
CA ILE A 26 -2.89 1.35 4.25
C ILE A 26 -3.73 1.69 5.48
N HIS A 27 -3.76 0.79 6.47
CA HIS A 27 -4.43 1.04 7.75
C HIS A 27 -3.44 0.97 8.92
N GLY A 28 -3.78 1.64 10.02
CA GLY A 28 -2.96 1.68 11.23
C GLY A 28 -3.43 2.76 12.19
N THR A 29 -2.72 2.98 13.29
CA THR A 29 -2.99 4.08 14.22
C THR A 29 -1.92 5.15 14.08
N ARG A 30 -2.34 6.41 13.89
CA ARG A 30 -1.50 7.59 13.94
C ARG A 30 -1.66 8.25 15.28
N GLN A 31 -0.55 8.47 15.97
CA GLN A 31 -0.55 9.34 17.14
C GLN A 31 -0.44 10.80 16.67
N VAL A 32 -1.44 11.62 16.99
CA VAL A 32 -1.42 13.07 16.76
C VAL A 32 -1.51 13.74 18.14
N GLY A 33 -0.40 14.28 18.63
CA GLY A 33 -0.30 14.76 20.01
C GLY A 33 -0.43 13.62 21.03
N SER A 34 -1.39 13.73 21.93
CA SER A 34 -1.72 12.69 22.94
C SER A 34 -2.78 11.69 22.50
N MET A 35 -3.40 11.87 21.32
CA MET A 35 -4.47 11.00 20.83
C MET A 35 -3.97 9.98 19.80
N LYS A 36 -4.32 8.71 20.01
CA LYS A 36 -4.14 7.63 19.03
C LYS A 36 -5.34 7.61 18.10
N ILE A 37 -5.18 8.17 16.91
CA ILE A 37 -6.20 8.22 15.87
C ILE A 37 -6.00 7.01 14.95
N PRO A 38 -6.92 6.04 14.87
CA PRO A 38 -6.87 5.05 13.81
C PRO A 38 -6.99 5.76 12.45
N LEU A 39 -5.94 5.68 11.62
CA LEU A 39 -5.92 6.15 10.22
C LEU A 39 -6.95 5.44 9.34
N GLY A 40 -7.75 4.51 9.88
CA GLY A 40 -8.92 3.95 9.20
C GLY A 40 -10.23 4.74 9.41
N VAL A 41 -10.29 5.72 10.33
CA VAL A 41 -11.52 6.45 10.68
C VAL A 41 -11.60 7.84 10.03
N ILE A 42 -10.49 8.36 9.50
CA ILE A 42 -10.47 9.57 8.68
C ILE A 42 -10.01 9.17 7.27
N GLY A 43 -10.93 8.63 6.47
CA GLY A 43 -10.75 8.51 5.02
C GLY A 43 -10.63 7.08 4.46
N SER A 44 -11.79 6.49 4.14
CA SER A 44 -12.05 5.76 2.88
C SER A 44 -11.30 4.43 2.64
N PRO A 45 -11.74 3.33 3.30
CA PRO A 45 -12.42 2.23 2.58
C PRO A 45 -13.67 1.76 3.28
N LEU A 46 -13.79 2.01 4.59
CA LEU A 46 -14.96 1.64 5.37
C LEU A 46 -16.18 2.43 4.89
N GLU A 47 -16.04 3.71 4.59
CA GLU A 47 -17.09 4.49 3.89
C GLU A 47 -17.43 3.95 2.50
N MET A 48 -16.45 3.43 1.74
CA MET A 48 -16.76 2.75 0.47
C MET A 48 -17.55 1.46 0.73
N VAL A 49 -17.12 0.61 1.67
CA VAL A 49 -17.85 -0.62 2.02
C VAL A 49 -19.26 -0.31 2.51
N LEU A 50 -19.43 0.67 3.41
CA LEU A 50 -20.73 1.15 3.91
C LEU A 50 -21.60 1.78 2.80
N GLN A 51 -20.99 2.43 1.80
CA GLN A 51 -21.72 2.90 0.61
C GLN A 51 -22.11 1.76 -0.34
N HIS A 52 -21.35 0.66 -0.38
CA HIS A 52 -21.60 -0.51 -1.23
C HIS A 52 -22.49 -1.61 -0.60
N VAL A 53 -22.84 -1.52 0.70
CA VAL A 53 -23.94 -2.32 1.28
C VAL A 53 -25.33 -1.72 1.04
N LYS A 54 -25.44 -0.57 0.36
CA LYS A 54 -26.69 -0.17 -0.31
C LYS A 54 -26.92 -1.10 -1.52
N PRO A 55 -28.15 -1.58 -1.76
CA PRO A 55 -28.40 -2.87 -2.38
C PRO A 55 -27.80 -2.96 -3.79
N LEU A 56 -27.11 -4.09 -3.99
CA LEU A 56 -26.37 -4.54 -5.17
C LEU A 56 -27.23 -4.58 -6.44
N SER A 57 -27.26 -3.49 -7.21
CA SER A 57 -27.74 -3.53 -8.59
C SER A 57 -26.83 -2.71 -9.52
N GLY A 58 -25.71 -3.32 -9.91
CA GLY A 58 -25.08 -2.98 -11.20
C GLY A 58 -23.78 -2.17 -11.18
N ILE A 59 -22.95 -2.26 -10.14
CA ILE A 59 -21.59 -1.70 -10.19
C ILE A 59 -20.62 -2.79 -10.66
N PRO A 60 -19.71 -2.52 -11.62
CA PRO A 60 -18.72 -3.50 -12.07
C PRO A 60 -17.76 -3.82 -10.91
N LEU A 61 -17.96 -4.96 -10.26
CA LEU A 61 -17.26 -5.40 -9.06
C LEU A 61 -15.76 -5.67 -9.25
N VAL A 62 -15.18 -5.50 -10.44
CA VAL A 62 -13.80 -5.91 -10.72
C VAL A 62 -12.86 -4.70 -10.55
N GLY A 63 -12.39 -4.47 -9.32
CA GLY A 63 -11.57 -3.30 -9.00
C GLY A 63 -10.97 -3.27 -7.59
N PRO A 64 -10.50 -2.10 -7.10
CA PRO A 64 -9.78 -1.89 -5.82
C PRO A 64 -10.44 -2.46 -4.55
N LEU A 65 -11.68 -2.91 -4.64
CA LEU A 65 -12.40 -3.59 -3.56
C LEU A 65 -11.78 -4.96 -3.22
N PHE A 66 -11.14 -5.63 -4.19
CA PHE A 66 -10.49 -6.94 -3.98
C PHE A 66 -9.03 -6.84 -3.51
N THR A 67 -8.41 -5.65 -3.52
CA THR A 67 -7.07 -5.51 -2.94
C THR A 67 -7.19 -5.44 -1.42
N PRO A 68 -6.63 -6.39 -0.67
CA PRO A 68 -6.76 -6.39 0.78
C PRO A 68 -6.07 -5.16 1.38
N PRO A 69 -6.62 -4.59 2.46
CA PRO A 69 -5.95 -3.52 3.19
C PRO A 69 -4.65 -4.03 3.81
N VAL A 70 -3.64 -3.17 3.86
CA VAL A 70 -2.28 -3.48 4.32
C VAL A 70 -1.96 -2.73 5.61
N ASN A 71 -1.37 -3.40 6.59
CA ASN A 71 -0.97 -2.76 7.85
C ASN A 71 0.23 -1.83 7.61
N VAL A 72 0.18 -0.61 8.16
CA VAL A 72 1.28 0.38 8.09
C VAL A 72 2.61 -0.19 8.60
N THR A 73 2.57 -1.09 9.57
CA THR A 73 3.77 -1.77 10.13
C THR A 73 4.40 -2.70 9.10
N SER A 74 3.60 -3.43 8.32
CA SER A 74 4.09 -4.31 7.25
C SER A 74 4.76 -3.48 6.15
N VAL A 75 4.12 -2.38 5.73
CA VAL A 75 4.71 -1.44 4.76
C VAL A 75 6.03 -0.88 5.29
N ALA A 76 6.08 -0.48 6.56
CA ALA A 76 7.29 0.06 7.19
C ALA A 76 8.43 -0.97 7.25
N LYS A 77 8.13 -2.22 7.65
CA LYS A 77 9.13 -3.30 7.65
C LYS A 77 9.75 -3.51 6.27
N VAL A 78 8.92 -3.60 5.24
CA VAL A 78 9.38 -3.82 3.86
C VAL A 78 10.16 -2.62 3.35
N ALA A 79 9.74 -1.39 3.67
CA ALA A 79 10.47 -0.18 3.31
C ALA A 79 11.87 -0.13 3.95
N VAL A 80 11.97 -0.46 5.24
CA VAL A 80 13.24 -0.52 5.95
C VAL A 80 14.13 -1.60 5.33
N ARG A 81 13.61 -2.80 5.14
CA ARG A 81 14.38 -3.90 4.53
C ARG A 81 14.86 -3.55 3.12
N ALA A 82 14.00 -2.98 2.28
CA ALA A 82 14.37 -2.51 0.95
C ALA A 82 15.49 -1.46 0.95
N ALA A 83 15.62 -0.67 2.04
CA ALA A 83 16.68 0.32 2.18
C ALA A 83 17.96 -0.24 2.80
N THR A 84 17.88 -1.29 3.63
CA THR A 84 19.02 -1.80 4.42
C THR A 84 19.59 -3.13 3.95
N ASP A 85 18.76 -4.00 3.38
CA ASP A 85 19.14 -5.35 2.97
C ASP A 85 19.68 -5.31 1.52
N PRO A 86 20.98 -5.55 1.30
CA PRO A 86 21.57 -5.50 -0.04
C PRO A 86 21.07 -6.62 -0.96
N VAL A 87 20.44 -7.66 -0.41
CA VAL A 87 19.88 -8.79 -1.17
C VAL A 87 18.41 -8.53 -1.55
N PHE A 88 17.81 -7.46 -1.06
CA PHE A 88 16.42 -7.15 -1.38
C PHE A 88 16.27 -6.84 -2.88
N PRO A 89 15.34 -7.51 -3.59
CA PRO A 89 15.26 -7.39 -5.04
C PRO A 89 14.78 -5.99 -5.46
N PRO A 90 15.43 -5.37 -6.48
CA PRO A 90 14.98 -4.10 -7.02
C PRO A 90 13.67 -4.25 -7.80
N GLY A 91 12.95 -3.14 -7.96
CA GLY A 91 11.71 -3.08 -8.75
C GLY A 91 10.46 -2.84 -7.92
N ILE A 92 9.32 -3.30 -8.42
CA ILE A 92 8.01 -3.01 -7.85
C ILE A 92 7.61 -4.09 -6.84
N VAL A 93 7.25 -3.69 -5.63
CA VAL A 93 6.69 -4.55 -4.60
C VAL A 93 5.24 -4.15 -4.37
N ASP A 94 4.32 -5.00 -4.80
CA ASP A 94 2.87 -4.79 -4.67
C ASP A 94 2.34 -5.30 -3.31
N VAL A 95 1.02 -5.27 -3.15
CA VAL A 95 0.31 -5.73 -1.94
C VAL A 95 0.75 -7.13 -1.49
N TYR A 96 0.85 -8.09 -2.42
CA TYR A 96 1.20 -9.47 -2.11
C TYR A 96 2.68 -9.60 -1.79
N GLY A 97 3.54 -8.85 -2.50
CA GLY A 97 4.95 -8.73 -2.15
C GLY A 97 5.15 -8.16 -0.75
N ILE A 98 4.37 -7.16 -0.35
CA ILE A 98 4.45 -6.59 1.01
C ILE A 98 4.13 -7.65 2.07
N PHE A 99 3.08 -8.46 1.87
CA PHE A 99 2.78 -9.55 2.81
C PHE A 99 3.90 -10.58 2.87
N GLY A 100 4.44 -11.00 1.72
CA GLY A 100 5.53 -11.96 1.66
C GLY A 100 6.79 -11.48 2.38
N TYR A 101 7.25 -10.26 2.07
CA TYR A 101 8.46 -9.71 2.65
C TYR A 101 8.31 -9.25 4.10
N SER A 102 7.09 -8.95 4.58
CA SER A 102 6.88 -8.53 5.96
C SER A 102 6.97 -9.66 6.99
N GLU A 103 6.78 -10.90 6.55
CA GLU A 103 6.84 -12.12 7.38
C GLU A 103 8.26 -12.71 7.46
N GLN A 104 9.12 -12.41 6.49
CA GLN A 104 10.52 -12.83 6.51
C GLN A 104 11.33 -11.89 7.43
N GLN A 105 11.67 -12.41 8.62
CA GLN A 105 12.51 -11.74 9.63
C GLN A 105 14.00 -11.94 9.39
#